data_AF-A0A946G5E8-F1
#
_entry.id   AF-A0A946G5E8-F1
#
_cell.length_a   1.000
_cell.length_b   1.000
_cell.length_c   1.000
_cell.angle_alpha   90.00
_cell.angle_beta   90.00
_cell.angle_gamma   90.00
#
_symmetry.space_group_name_H-M   'P 1'
#
loop_
_entity.id
_entity.type
_entity.pdbx_description
1 polymer ?
#
loop_
_entity_poly.entity_id
_entity_poly.type
_entity_poly.pdbx_seq_one_letter_code
_entity_poly.pdbx_strand_id
1 'polypeptide(L)'
;MSKIKAFSTKMYPLTMSGEFDEINKINNDLLHVAKEFKLLFPEGSQGGKASSLIWEDRETFNLYIDNFINSIESIGISIENVDRVSLIENFNIMASNCGNCHKKFKN
;
A
#
# COMPACT_ATOMS: atom_id res chain seq x y z
N MET A 1 5.66 7.97 3.93
CA MET A 1 4.95 8.06 2.63
C MET A 1 5.88 8.17 1.41
N SER A 2 7.03 8.85 1.45
CA SER A 2 7.93 8.97 0.29
C SER A 2 8.40 7.62 -0.29
N LYS A 3 8.82 6.68 0.58
CA LYS A 3 9.20 5.31 0.17
C LYS A 3 8.03 4.55 -0.47
N ILE A 4 6.86 4.54 0.18
CA ILE A 4 5.63 3.92 -0.34
C ILE A 4 5.31 4.46 -1.74
N LYS A 5 5.34 5.80 -1.93
CA LYS A 5 5.13 6.44 -3.23
C LYS A 5 6.17 5.97 -4.26
N ALA A 6 7.44 5.92 -3.89
CA ALA A 6 8.52 5.54 -4.80
C ALA A 6 8.34 4.09 -5.30
N PHE A 7 8.09 3.15 -4.39
CA PHE A 7 7.90 1.75 -4.75
C PHE A 7 6.62 1.51 -5.55
N SER A 8 5.48 2.07 -5.13
CA SER A 8 4.22 1.91 -5.89
C SER A 8 4.29 2.53 -7.29
N THR A 9 4.98 3.66 -7.45
CA THR A 9 5.22 4.28 -8.77
C THR A 9 6.10 3.39 -9.65
N LYS A 10 7.15 2.77 -9.07
CA LYS A 10 8.04 1.86 -9.81
C LYS A 10 7.33 0.57 -10.20
N MET A 11 6.41 0.11 -9.38
CA MET A 11 5.66 -1.14 -9.59
C MET A 11 4.69 -1.03 -10.77
N TYR A 12 4.07 0.13 -11.01
CA TYR A 12 3.11 0.33 -12.09
C TYR A 12 3.57 -0.14 -13.49
N PRO A 13 4.69 0.36 -14.06
CA PRO A 13 5.14 -0.09 -15.38
C PRO A 13 5.58 -1.55 -15.38
N LEU A 14 6.08 -2.06 -14.26
CA LEU A 14 6.56 -3.44 -14.16
C LEU A 14 5.40 -4.44 -14.18
N THR A 15 4.32 -4.17 -13.44
CA THR A 15 3.07 -4.95 -13.49
C THR A 15 2.54 -5.08 -14.92
N MET A 16 2.68 -4.03 -15.74
CA MET A 16 2.27 -4.06 -17.15
C MET A 16 3.25 -4.85 -18.03
N SER A 17 4.56 -4.80 -17.75
CA SER A 17 5.58 -5.54 -18.50
C SER A 17 5.55 -7.06 -18.26
N GLY A 18 5.32 -7.50 -17.02
CA GLY A 18 5.34 -8.92 -16.66
C GLY A 18 6.64 -9.48 -16.13
N GLU A 19 7.61 -8.63 -15.83
CA GLU A 19 8.90 -8.99 -15.25
C GLU A 19 8.73 -9.40 -13.78
N PHE A 20 8.24 -10.62 -13.53
CA PHE A 20 7.86 -11.11 -12.21
C PHE A 20 8.97 -11.01 -11.15
N ASP A 21 10.23 -11.22 -11.53
CA ASP A 21 11.37 -11.14 -10.59
C ASP A 21 11.59 -9.71 -10.08
N GLU A 22 11.54 -8.71 -10.96
CA GLU A 22 11.69 -7.30 -10.57
C GLU A 22 10.48 -6.81 -9.77
N ILE A 23 9.27 -7.24 -10.17
CA ILE A 23 8.04 -6.92 -9.43
C ILE A 23 8.11 -7.49 -8.02
N ASN A 24 8.57 -8.74 -7.86
CA ASN A 24 8.64 -9.39 -6.55
C ASN A 24 9.53 -8.63 -5.58
N LYS A 25 10.71 -8.20 -6.04
CA LYS A 25 11.63 -7.41 -5.21
C LYS A 25 10.98 -6.11 -4.72
N ILE A 26 10.33 -5.38 -5.62
CA ILE A 26 9.69 -4.11 -5.28
C ILE A 26 8.45 -4.33 -4.40
N ASN A 27 7.70 -5.40 -4.63
CA ASN A 27 6.54 -5.78 -3.81
C ASN A 27 6.96 -6.07 -2.37
N ASN A 28 8.07 -6.79 -2.17
CA ASN A 28 8.62 -7.07 -0.84
C ASN A 28 9.10 -5.79 -0.13
N ASP A 29 9.81 -4.91 -0.84
CA ASP A 29 10.21 -3.61 -0.30
C ASP A 29 9.00 -2.76 0.09
N LEU A 30 7.96 -2.75 -0.75
CA LEU A 30 6.70 -2.04 -0.50
C LEU A 30 5.96 -2.61 0.71
N LEU A 31 5.87 -3.94 0.82
CA LEU A 31 5.22 -4.64 1.93
C LEU A 31 5.89 -4.29 3.26
N HIS A 32 7.22 -4.31 3.28
CA HIS A 32 8.00 -3.97 4.47
C HIS A 32 7.70 -2.53 4.93
N VAL A 33 7.81 -1.54 4.03
CA VAL A 33 7.55 -0.14 4.40
C VAL A 33 6.07 0.14 4.71
N ALA A 34 5.14 -0.63 4.15
CA ALA A 34 3.71 -0.52 4.45
C ALA A 34 3.41 -0.98 5.89
N LYS A 35 4.04 -2.08 6.33
CA LYS A 35 3.93 -2.57 7.71
C LYS A 35 4.51 -1.58 8.72
N GLU A 36 5.66 -0.97 8.40
CA GLU A 36 6.25 0.08 9.26
C GLU A 36 5.39 1.34 9.32
N PHE A 37 4.73 1.72 8.22
CA PHE A 37 3.93 2.95 8.15
C PHE A 37 2.81 2.99 9.20
N LYS A 38 2.20 1.85 9.54
CA LYS A 38 1.17 1.74 10.59
C LYS A 38 1.66 2.24 11.95
N LEU A 39 2.97 2.11 12.21
CA LEU A 39 3.60 2.46 13.49
C LEU A 39 3.97 3.95 13.59
N LEU A 40 3.88 4.71 12.49
CA LEU A 40 4.29 6.12 12.45
C LEU A 40 3.23 7.10 12.99
N PHE A 41 2.13 6.60 13.54
CA PHE A 41 1.03 7.40 14.08
C PHE A 41 0.78 7.09 15.56
N PRO A 42 1.76 7.28 16.46
CA PRO A 42 1.52 7.21 17.90
C PRO A 42 0.64 8.37 18.38
N GLU A 43 0.04 8.25 19.56
CA GLU A 43 -0.64 9.37 20.21
C GLU A 43 0.30 10.57 20.37
N GLY A 44 -0.23 11.79 20.17
CA GLY A 44 0.56 13.03 20.27
C GLY A 44 1.40 13.38 19.03
N SER A 45 1.33 12.59 17.95
CA SER A 45 2.05 12.86 16.68
C SER A 45 1.22 13.60 15.62
N GLN A 46 0.11 14.23 16.02
CA GLN A 46 -0.75 15.02 15.17
C GLN A 46 0.02 16.15 14.45
N GLY A 47 -0.17 16.27 13.13
CA GLY A 47 0.39 17.38 12.37
C GLY A 47 0.70 17.07 10.92
N GLY A 48 1.31 18.05 10.25
CA GLY A 48 1.64 17.96 8.84
C GLY A 48 0.40 17.81 7.95
N LYS A 49 0.41 16.80 7.08
CA LYS A 49 -0.72 16.47 6.18
C LYS A 49 -1.62 15.36 6.72
N ALA A 50 -1.40 14.91 7.94
CA ALA A 50 -2.22 13.89 8.60
C ALA A 50 -3.46 14.57 9.21
N SER A 51 -4.64 14.05 8.90
CA SER A 51 -5.88 14.47 9.56
C SER A 51 -5.94 13.95 10.99
N SER A 52 -6.51 14.73 11.93
CA SER A 52 -6.75 14.28 13.31
C SER A 52 -7.64 13.04 13.38
N LEU A 53 -8.43 12.78 12.33
CA LEU A 53 -9.26 11.59 12.16
C LEU A 53 -8.47 10.28 12.23
N ILE A 54 -7.15 10.28 11.96
CA ILE A 54 -6.31 9.09 12.14
C ILE A 54 -6.35 8.57 13.58
N TRP A 55 -6.44 9.48 14.55
CA TRP A 55 -6.49 9.17 15.97
C TRP A 55 -7.94 9.03 16.46
N GLU A 56 -8.84 9.90 16.00
CA GLU A 56 -10.26 9.89 16.40
C GLU A 56 -11.02 8.65 15.87
N ASP A 57 -10.67 8.18 14.67
CA ASP A 57 -11.23 6.99 14.02
C ASP A 57 -10.12 5.98 13.68
N ARG A 58 -9.41 5.59 14.74
CA ARG A 58 -8.24 4.71 14.65
C ARG A 58 -8.55 3.34 14.07
N GLU A 59 -9.75 2.82 14.34
CA GLU A 59 -10.20 1.53 13.81
C GLU A 59 -10.31 1.57 12.28
N THR A 60 -10.99 2.59 11.72
CA THR A 60 -11.10 2.71 10.26
C THR A 60 -9.75 2.97 9.61
N PHE A 61 -8.89 3.78 10.25
CA PHE A 61 -7.52 4.00 9.75
C PHE A 61 -6.73 2.70 9.68
N ASN A 62 -6.75 1.90 10.75
CA ASN A 62 -6.08 0.60 10.79
C ASN A 62 -6.64 -0.34 9.72
N LEU A 63 -7.97 -0.42 9.57
CA LEU A 63 -8.62 -1.22 8.54
C LEU A 63 -8.14 -0.84 7.13
N TYR A 64 -8.02 0.45 6.84
CA TYR A 64 -7.57 0.91 5.52
C TYR A 64 -6.10 0.59 5.24
N ILE A 65 -5.24 0.68 6.27
CA ILE A 65 -3.85 0.23 6.16
C ILE A 65 -3.77 -1.28 5.98
N ASP A 66 -4.56 -2.04 6.73
CA ASP A 66 -4.56 -3.50 6.64
C ASP A 66 -5.05 -3.97 5.27
N ASN A 67 -6.08 -3.33 4.70
CA ASN A 67 -6.51 -3.57 3.33
C ASN A 67 -5.41 -3.27 2.30
N PHE A 68 -4.66 -2.19 2.49
CA PHE A 68 -3.51 -1.86 1.65
C PHE A 68 -2.41 -2.94 1.76
N ILE A 69 -2.06 -3.36 2.97
CA ILE A 69 -1.06 -4.43 3.21
C ILE A 69 -1.51 -5.75 2.58
N ASN A 70 -2.75 -6.17 2.82
CA ASN A 70 -3.31 -7.41 2.29
C ASN A 70 -3.27 -7.42 0.76
N SER A 71 -3.56 -6.29 0.10
CA SER A 71 -3.47 -6.20 -1.36
C SER A 71 -2.04 -6.36 -1.89
N ILE A 72 -1.02 -5.91 -1.14
CA ILE A 72 0.40 -6.12 -1.48
C ILE A 72 0.77 -7.61 -1.30
N GLU A 73 0.24 -8.27 -0.28
CA GLU A 73 0.43 -9.72 -0.07
C GLU A 73 -0.24 -10.53 -1.19
N SER A 74 -1.45 -10.17 -1.62
CA SER A 74 -2.13 -10.79 -2.77
C SER A 74 -1.38 -10.62 -4.09
N ILE A 75 -0.68 -9.49 -4.28
CA ILE A 75 0.24 -9.30 -5.41
C ILE A 75 1.38 -10.31 -5.34
N GLY A 76 1.98 -10.53 -4.17
CA GLY A 76 3.02 -11.55 -3.97
C GLY A 76 2.55 -12.95 -4.39
N ILE A 77 1.35 -13.35 -3.94
CA ILE A 77 0.74 -14.63 -4.33
C ILE A 77 0.50 -14.71 -5.85
N SER A 78 0.07 -13.61 -6.47
CA SER A 78 -0.14 -13.56 -7.93
C SER A 78 1.17 -13.75 -8.70
N ILE A 79 2.28 -13.22 -8.17
CA ILE A 79 3.61 -13.37 -8.75
C ILE A 79 4.08 -14.83 -8.62
N GLU A 80 3.94 -15.45 -7.46
CA GLU A 80 4.31 -16.86 -7.22
C GLU A 80 3.56 -17.82 -8.15
N ASN A 81 2.29 -17.53 -8.42
CA ASN A 81 1.45 -18.33 -9.32
C ASN A 81 1.60 -17.97 -10.80
N VAL A 82 2.44 -16.98 -11.15
CA VAL A 82 2.60 -16.46 -12.53
C VAL A 82 1.24 -15.99 -13.12
N ASP A 83 0.34 -15.53 -12.26
CA ASP A 83 -1.02 -15.12 -12.63
C ASP A 83 -1.05 -13.62 -12.96
N ARG A 84 -0.94 -13.31 -14.25
CA ARG A 84 -0.95 -11.94 -14.76
C ARG A 84 -2.28 -11.22 -14.55
N VAL A 85 -3.40 -11.94 -14.59
CA VAL A 85 -4.73 -11.34 -14.44
C VAL A 85 -4.89 -10.90 -12.99
N SER A 86 -4.69 -11.82 -12.04
CA SER A 86 -4.75 -11.52 -10.61
C SER A 86 -3.70 -10.47 -10.20
N LEU A 87 -2.51 -10.49 -10.80
CA LEU A 87 -1.48 -9.48 -10.54
C LEU A 87 -2.00 -8.06 -10.87
N ILE A 88 -2.61 -7.87 -12.04
CA ILE A 88 -3.14 -6.56 -12.46
C ILE A 88 -4.33 -6.15 -11.58
N GLU A 89 -5.23 -7.08 -11.27
CA GLU A 89 -6.39 -6.82 -10.41
C GLU A 89 -5.97 -6.41 -9.00
N ASN A 90 -5.06 -7.16 -8.37
CA ASN A 90 -4.55 -6.87 -7.04
C ASN A 90 -3.76 -5.56 -7.00
N PHE A 91 -3.01 -5.23 -8.06
CA PHE A 91 -2.37 -3.92 -8.20
C PHE A 91 -3.39 -2.77 -8.22
N ASN A 92 -4.49 -2.92 -8.96
CA ASN A 92 -5.55 -1.91 -9.01
C ASN A 92 -6.25 -1.75 -7.65
N ILE A 93 -6.48 -2.84 -6.93
CA ILE A 93 -7.02 -2.81 -5.56
C ILE A 93 -6.06 -2.05 -4.63
N MET A 94 -4.76 -2.36 -4.69
CA MET A 94 -3.73 -1.67 -3.92
C MET A 94 -3.70 -0.16 -4.19
N ALA A 95 -3.80 0.24 -5.47
CA ALA A 95 -3.86 1.65 -5.85
C ALA A 95 -5.14 2.34 -5.35
N SER A 96 -6.29 1.65 -5.41
CA SER A 96 -7.57 2.15 -4.89
C SER A 96 -7.52 2.41 -3.39
N ASN A 97 -6.87 1.52 -2.62
CA ASN A 97 -6.67 1.70 -1.18
C ASN A 97 -5.91 2.99 -0.83
N CYS A 98 -4.95 3.41 -1.66
CA CYS A 98 -4.29 4.72 -1.51
C CYS A 98 -5.30 5.87 -1.58
N GLY A 99 -6.21 5.82 -2.56
CA GLY A 99 -7.24 6.83 -2.77
C GLY A 99 -8.26 6.85 -1.62
N ASN A 100 -8.72 5.69 -1.17
CA ASN A 100 -9.69 5.58 -0.09
C ASN A 100 -9.16 6.14 1.23
N CYS A 101 -7.91 5.81 1.59
CA CYS A 101 -7.26 6.35 2.77
C CYS A 101 -7.03 7.86 2.67
N HIS A 102 -6.47 8.35 1.56
CA HIS A 102 -6.21 9.77 1.39
C HIS A 102 -7.48 10.63 1.40
N LYS A 103 -8.62 10.12 0.93
CA LYS A 103 -9.90 10.87 0.96
C LYS A 103 -10.36 11.20 2.39
N LYS A 104 -10.06 10.32 3.36
CA LYS A 104 -10.54 10.48 4.75
C LYS A 104 -9.47 11.02 5.69
N PHE A 105 -8.23 10.57 5.54
CA PHE A 105 -7.20 10.74 6.56
C PHE A 105 -6.07 11.69 6.19
N LYS A 106 -6.14 12.33 5.01
CA LYS A 106 -5.13 13.28 4.55
C LYS A 106 -5.75 14.67 4.37
N ASN A 107 -5.08 15.68 4.93
CA ASN A 107 -5.38 17.10 4.73
C ASN A 107 -4.73 17.65 3.45
#